data_AF-A0A8T3NCN2-F1
#
_entry.id   AF-A0A8T3NCN2-F1
#
_cell.length_a   1.000
_cell.length_b   1.000
_cell.length_c   1.000
_cell.angle_alpha   90.00
_cell.angle_beta   90.00
_cell.angle_gamma   90.00
#
_symmetry.space_group_name_H-M   'P 1'
#
loop_
_entity.id
_entity.type
_entity.pdbx_description
1 polymer ?
#
loop_
_entity_poly.entity_id
_entity_poly.type
_entity_poly.pdbx_seq_one_letter_code
_entity_poly.pdbx_strand_id
1 'polypeptide(L)'
;LTLLLFRLVPAAAAIAAGILIWWTLRCWRPRQAALGAALWAWNPLVVLESGVSGHNDALLALLLVVAVWGLVRRRAVLGLLALTAAALVKYSAAVLGPLYLVVLLRRAPNAAARWRVLLGMVAAAGLAAACFFPFWGGGGELAVSALVSSPARYLNSPAELVYGQARLWLGDDSRLIVERMEFRPWWAAAQRPLQLFLERAEIPIGQVEEDQVVLAINRSDGRWQRVYDPVTRTTGYVALAALRTTVRPRSLDADPEVASYEIGPTGGAVAARVNLAIRLFGWLVVAAIGTALLWRAVTPDQLLSGWLTLLTLVYWLVAAWFFPWYLIWALAVAALRPRGPLVWALVVWSAAVLTYYGLVTLEGDPTLGWLYRWRAVPMFLPPLLVLVGYAIATRVGRPPAALRS
;
A
#
# COMPACT_ATOMS: atom_id res chain seq x y z
N LEU A 1 3.07 18.43 -24.76
CA LEU A 1 3.33 17.15 -25.47
C LEU A 1 3.79 16.05 -24.51
N THR A 2 4.89 16.22 -23.78
CA THR A 2 5.45 15.20 -22.86
C THR A 2 4.45 14.69 -21.81
N LEU A 3 3.71 15.58 -21.14
CA LEU A 3 2.65 15.21 -20.17
C LEU A 3 1.55 14.32 -20.78
N LEU A 4 1.18 14.56 -22.05
CA LEU A 4 0.17 13.77 -22.75
C LEU A 4 0.71 12.39 -23.10
N LEU A 5 1.98 12.30 -23.53
CA LEU A 5 2.63 11.02 -23.82
C LEU A 5 2.75 10.13 -22.57
N PHE A 6 3.04 10.71 -21.41
CA PHE A 6 3.09 9.97 -20.14
C PHE A 6 1.71 9.43 -19.72
N ARG A 7 0.62 10.16 -19.97
CA ARG A 7 -0.75 9.72 -19.67
C ARG A 7 -1.30 8.74 -20.71
N LEU A 8 -0.77 8.78 -21.93
CA LEU A 8 -1.22 7.92 -23.03
C LEU A 8 -1.03 6.44 -22.72
N VAL A 9 0.10 6.06 -22.10
CA VAL A 9 0.39 4.65 -21.81
C VAL A 9 -0.61 4.05 -20.81
N PRO A 10 -0.86 4.64 -19.62
CA PRO A 10 -1.92 4.20 -18.71
C PRO A 10 -3.32 4.22 -19.33
N ALA A 11 -3.68 5.28 -20.06
CA ALA A 11 -5.00 5.40 -20.68
C ALA A 11 -5.21 4.30 -21.74
N ALA A 12 -4.22 4.08 -22.61
CA ALA A 12 -4.25 3.01 -23.61
C ALA A 12 -4.29 1.63 -22.94
N ALA A 13 -3.54 1.43 -21.87
CA ALA A 13 -3.57 0.19 -21.10
C ALA A 13 -4.96 -0.07 -20.48
N ALA A 14 -5.62 0.97 -19.95
CA ALA A 14 -6.97 0.85 -19.39
C ALA A 14 -8.01 0.50 -20.47
N ILE A 15 -7.94 1.15 -21.64
CA ILE A 15 -8.81 0.84 -22.78
C ILE A 15 -8.57 -0.61 -23.26
N ALA A 16 -7.31 -0.99 -23.45
CA ALA A 16 -6.94 -2.34 -23.85
C ALA A 16 -7.39 -3.39 -22.83
N ALA A 17 -7.29 -3.09 -21.53
CA ALA A 17 -7.77 -3.97 -20.47
C ALA A 17 -9.29 -4.16 -20.57
N GLY A 18 -10.06 -3.09 -20.82
CA GLY A 18 -11.52 -3.17 -21.01
C GLY A 18 -11.92 -4.03 -22.21
N ILE A 19 -11.26 -3.83 -23.35
CA ILE A 19 -11.46 -4.66 -24.56
C ILE A 19 -11.12 -6.12 -24.29
N LEU A 20 -10.00 -6.39 -23.62
CA LEU A 20 -9.57 -7.74 -23.32
C LEU A 20 -10.46 -8.42 -22.26
N ILE A 21 -10.97 -7.68 -21.26
CA ILE A 21 -11.99 -8.17 -20.31
C ILE A 21 -13.23 -8.61 -21.09
N TRP A 22 -13.75 -7.75 -21.97
CA TRP A 22 -14.91 -8.08 -22.81
C TRP A 22 -14.68 -9.35 -23.64
N TRP A 23 -13.55 -9.45 -24.36
CA TRP A 23 -13.25 -10.63 -25.17
C TRP A 23 -13.04 -11.90 -24.35
N THR A 24 -12.33 -11.79 -23.22
CA THR A 24 -12.12 -12.93 -22.30
C THR A 24 -13.45 -13.46 -21.80
N LEU A 25 -14.34 -12.57 -21.36
CA LEU A 25 -15.67 -12.93 -20.90
C LEU A 25 -16.59 -13.39 -22.05
N ARG A 26 -16.50 -12.84 -23.25
CA ARG A 26 -17.28 -13.34 -24.39
C ARG A 26 -16.96 -14.80 -24.71
N CYS A 27 -15.71 -15.23 -24.55
CA CYS A 27 -15.31 -16.61 -24.80
C CYS A 27 -15.62 -17.55 -23.62
N TRP A 28 -15.63 -17.05 -22.39
CA TRP A 28 -15.78 -17.88 -21.19
C TRP A 28 -17.16 -17.78 -20.53
N ARG A 29 -17.75 -16.58 -20.52
CA ARG A 29 -18.99 -16.18 -19.85
C ARG A 29 -19.79 -15.11 -20.61
N PRO A 30 -20.39 -15.43 -21.76
CA PRO A 30 -21.02 -14.44 -22.63
C PRO A 30 -22.05 -13.55 -21.92
N ARG A 31 -22.84 -14.13 -21.01
CA ARG A 31 -23.88 -13.42 -20.23
C ARG A 31 -23.33 -12.37 -19.25
N GLN A 32 -22.04 -12.42 -18.92
CA GLN A 32 -21.41 -11.50 -17.95
C GLN A 32 -20.46 -10.50 -18.62
N ALA A 33 -20.20 -10.64 -19.93
CA ALA A 33 -19.21 -9.83 -20.63
C ALA A 33 -19.52 -8.32 -20.55
N ALA A 34 -20.78 -7.94 -20.78
CA ALA A 34 -21.19 -6.55 -20.74
C ALA A 34 -21.01 -5.95 -19.35
N LEU A 35 -21.45 -6.68 -18.32
CA LEU A 35 -21.33 -6.24 -16.94
C LEU A 35 -19.86 -6.10 -16.52
N GLY A 36 -19.00 -7.06 -16.88
CA GLY A 36 -17.56 -6.98 -16.57
C GLY A 36 -16.88 -5.80 -17.25
N ALA A 37 -17.13 -5.60 -18.55
CA ALA A 37 -16.59 -4.47 -19.28
C ALA A 37 -17.09 -3.12 -18.73
N ALA A 38 -18.38 -3.02 -18.40
CA ALA A 38 -18.98 -1.82 -17.80
C ALA A 38 -18.40 -1.53 -16.40
N LEU A 39 -18.27 -2.55 -15.54
CA LEU A 39 -17.66 -2.40 -14.21
C LEU A 39 -16.23 -1.88 -14.27
N TRP A 40 -15.49 -2.16 -15.34
CA TRP A 40 -14.15 -1.63 -15.55
C TRP A 40 -14.18 -0.21 -16.15
N ALA A 41 -14.83 -0.07 -17.31
CA ALA A 41 -14.76 1.14 -18.12
C ALA A 41 -15.52 2.33 -17.52
N TRP A 42 -16.57 2.08 -16.73
CA TRP A 42 -17.34 3.12 -16.04
C TRP A 42 -16.99 3.29 -14.57
N ASN A 43 -15.96 2.62 -14.06
CA ASN A 43 -15.54 2.87 -12.69
C ASN A 43 -14.81 4.24 -12.62
N PRO A 44 -15.29 5.19 -11.79
CA PRO A 44 -14.68 6.53 -11.72
C PRO A 44 -13.21 6.49 -11.33
N LEU A 45 -12.81 5.58 -10.45
CA LEU A 45 -11.41 5.42 -10.05
C LEU A 45 -10.54 5.00 -11.25
N VAL A 46 -11.01 4.07 -12.08
CA VAL A 46 -10.25 3.63 -13.27
C VAL A 46 -10.06 4.80 -14.25
N VAL A 47 -11.12 5.57 -14.49
CA VAL A 47 -11.09 6.73 -15.41
C VAL A 47 -10.16 7.83 -14.89
N LEU A 48 -10.31 8.23 -13.62
CA LEU A 48 -9.49 9.28 -13.01
C LEU A 48 -8.03 8.88 -12.97
N GLU A 49 -7.71 7.68 -12.46
CA GLU A 49 -6.33 7.31 -12.23
C GLU A 49 -5.56 6.94 -13.51
N SER A 50 -6.24 6.33 -14.48
CA SER A 50 -5.58 5.94 -15.73
C SER A 50 -5.56 7.08 -16.75
N GLY A 51 -6.64 7.87 -16.84
CA GLY A 51 -6.79 8.92 -17.84
C GLY A 51 -6.31 10.29 -17.39
N VAL A 52 -6.63 10.68 -16.15
CA VAL A 52 -6.31 12.02 -15.62
C VAL A 52 -4.96 12.02 -14.91
N SER A 53 -4.76 11.11 -13.94
CA SER A 53 -3.53 11.04 -13.15
C SER A 53 -2.37 10.42 -13.94
N GLY A 54 -2.65 9.38 -14.74
CA GLY A 54 -1.63 8.65 -15.49
C GLY A 54 -0.86 7.63 -14.64
N HIS A 55 -1.54 6.96 -13.70
CA HIS A 55 -0.93 5.91 -12.87
C HIS A 55 -0.70 4.62 -13.67
N ASN A 56 0.51 4.05 -13.56
CA ASN A 56 0.90 2.83 -14.28
C ASN A 56 0.18 1.56 -13.78
N ASP A 57 -0.60 1.61 -12.70
CA ASP A 57 -1.44 0.50 -12.22
C ASP A 57 -2.45 0.02 -13.29
N ALA A 58 -2.78 0.85 -14.29
CA ALA A 58 -3.58 0.41 -15.45
C ALA A 58 -2.82 -0.60 -16.35
N LEU A 59 -1.51 -0.45 -16.50
CA LEU A 59 -0.67 -1.44 -17.20
C LEU A 59 -0.60 -2.74 -16.41
N LEU A 60 -0.47 -2.65 -15.08
CA LEU A 60 -0.52 -3.80 -14.20
C LEU A 60 -1.86 -4.56 -14.34
N ALA A 61 -2.97 -3.83 -14.37
CA ALA A 61 -4.30 -4.37 -14.59
C ALA A 61 -4.40 -5.11 -15.94
N LEU A 62 -3.95 -4.49 -17.04
CA LEU A 62 -3.90 -5.12 -18.36
C LEU A 62 -3.11 -6.44 -18.32
N LEU A 63 -1.93 -6.44 -17.72
CA LEU A 63 -1.07 -7.63 -17.64
C LEU A 63 -1.73 -8.77 -16.85
N LEU A 64 -2.47 -8.47 -15.78
CA LEU A 64 -3.25 -9.49 -15.06
C LEU A 64 -4.43 -10.02 -15.87
N VAL A 65 -5.09 -9.17 -16.66
CA VAL A 65 -6.12 -9.64 -17.60
C VAL A 65 -5.51 -10.54 -18.68
N VAL A 66 -4.32 -10.21 -19.20
CA VAL A 66 -3.57 -11.07 -20.14
C VAL A 66 -3.20 -12.40 -19.49
N ALA A 67 -2.79 -12.40 -18.21
CA ALA A 67 -2.53 -13.63 -17.47
C ALA A 67 -3.77 -14.53 -17.40
N VAL A 68 -4.93 -13.97 -17.02
CA VAL A 68 -6.19 -14.73 -16.98
C VAL A 68 -6.63 -15.18 -18.37
N TRP A 69 -6.48 -14.34 -19.39
CA TRP A 69 -6.76 -14.71 -20.78
C TRP A 69 -5.89 -15.89 -21.22
N GLY A 70 -4.60 -15.86 -20.90
CA GLY A 70 -3.66 -16.95 -21.14
C GLY A 70 -4.11 -18.25 -20.47
N LEU A 71 -4.56 -18.19 -19.21
CA LEU A 71 -5.14 -19.34 -18.52
C LEU A 71 -6.40 -19.88 -19.20
N VAL A 72 -7.34 -19.00 -19.56
CA VAL A 72 -8.61 -19.37 -20.21
C VAL A 72 -8.36 -20.00 -21.58
N ARG A 73 -7.41 -19.46 -22.35
CA ARG A 73 -7.03 -19.95 -23.70
C ARG A 73 -5.99 -21.07 -23.68
N ARG A 74 -5.59 -21.59 -22.51
CA ARG A 74 -4.53 -22.61 -22.33
C ARG A 74 -3.17 -22.21 -22.93
N ARG A 75 -2.87 -20.91 -22.95
CA ARG A 75 -1.59 -20.32 -23.37
C ARG A 75 -0.71 -20.07 -22.13
N ALA A 76 -0.19 -21.17 -21.55
CA ALA A 76 0.58 -21.17 -20.31
C ALA A 76 1.75 -20.17 -20.30
N VAL A 77 2.58 -20.20 -21.35
CA VAL A 77 3.77 -19.35 -21.49
C VAL A 77 3.39 -17.87 -21.44
N LEU A 78 2.44 -17.45 -22.27
CA LEU A 78 1.99 -16.06 -22.30
C LEU A 78 1.44 -15.61 -20.94
N GLY A 79 0.63 -16.46 -20.29
CA GLY A 79 0.04 -16.07 -19.02
C GLY A 79 1.07 -15.93 -17.89
N LEU A 80 2.09 -16.80 -17.86
CA LEU A 80 3.20 -16.70 -16.91
C LEU A 80 4.10 -15.49 -17.18
N LEU A 81 4.40 -15.21 -18.45
CA LEU A 81 5.13 -14.01 -18.85
C LEU A 81 4.37 -12.74 -18.45
N ALA A 82 3.05 -12.68 -18.68
CA ALA A 82 2.24 -11.53 -18.32
C ALA A 82 2.16 -11.33 -16.80
N LEU A 83 2.01 -12.40 -16.01
CA LEU A 83 2.01 -12.32 -14.55
C LEU A 83 3.39 -11.91 -14.00
N THR A 84 4.46 -12.35 -14.64
CA THR A 84 5.83 -11.95 -14.27
C THR A 84 6.07 -10.48 -14.61
N ALA A 85 5.67 -10.05 -15.81
CA ALA A 85 5.70 -8.64 -16.19
C ALA A 85 4.88 -7.77 -15.22
N ALA A 86 3.72 -8.26 -14.75
CA ALA A 86 2.93 -7.60 -13.72
C ALA A 86 3.74 -7.44 -12.41
N ALA A 87 4.41 -8.51 -11.95
CA ALA A 87 5.28 -8.45 -10.78
C ALA A 87 6.50 -7.51 -10.96
N LEU A 88 7.04 -7.41 -12.18
CA LEU A 88 8.13 -6.48 -12.51
C LEU A 88 7.66 -5.01 -12.54
N VAL A 89 6.42 -4.74 -12.97
CA VAL A 89 5.80 -3.42 -12.85
C VAL A 89 5.57 -3.07 -11.37
N LYS A 90 5.10 -4.04 -10.58
CA LYS A 90 4.84 -3.86 -9.16
C LYS A 90 5.00 -5.18 -8.39
N TYR A 91 6.03 -5.26 -7.55
CA TYR A 91 6.40 -6.49 -6.84
C TYR A 91 5.25 -7.09 -6.01
N SER A 92 4.30 -6.27 -5.55
CA SER A 92 3.12 -6.74 -4.81
C SER A 92 2.26 -7.73 -5.61
N ALA A 93 2.30 -7.69 -6.94
CA ALA A 93 1.60 -8.65 -7.78
C ALA A 93 2.19 -10.07 -7.72
N ALA A 94 3.43 -10.24 -7.25
CA ALA A 94 4.07 -11.55 -7.10
C ALA A 94 3.28 -12.49 -6.15
N VAL A 95 2.54 -11.94 -5.18
CA VAL A 95 1.68 -12.71 -4.26
C VAL A 95 0.60 -13.52 -4.99
N LEU A 96 0.24 -13.13 -6.22
CA LEU A 96 -0.74 -13.80 -7.06
C LEU A 96 -0.16 -15.02 -7.81
N GLY A 97 1.16 -15.10 -7.92
CA GLY A 97 1.94 -16.11 -8.64
C GLY A 97 1.65 -17.55 -8.23
N PRO A 98 1.79 -17.91 -6.94
CA PRO A 98 1.60 -19.29 -6.48
C PRO A 98 0.21 -19.84 -6.82
N LEU A 99 -0.84 -19.03 -6.63
CA LEU A 99 -2.21 -19.46 -6.92
C LEU A 99 -2.43 -19.69 -8.42
N TYR A 100 -1.86 -18.82 -9.25
CA TYR A 100 -1.92 -18.96 -10.71
C TYR A 100 -1.22 -20.23 -11.17
N LEU A 101 -0.01 -20.50 -10.67
CA LEU A 101 0.78 -21.67 -11.04
C LEU A 101 0.07 -22.97 -10.63
N VAL A 102 -0.48 -23.04 -9.41
CA VAL A 102 -1.23 -24.21 -8.94
C VAL A 102 -2.43 -24.50 -9.84
N VAL A 103 -3.21 -23.48 -10.20
CA VAL A 103 -4.37 -23.65 -11.10
C VAL A 103 -3.91 -24.07 -12.49
N LEU A 104 -2.84 -23.49 -13.00
CA LEU A 104 -2.30 -23.83 -14.32
C LEU A 104 -1.83 -25.29 -14.38
N LEU A 105 -1.11 -25.76 -13.36
CA LEU A 105 -0.62 -27.14 -13.25
C LEU A 105 -1.76 -28.15 -13.06
N ARG A 106 -2.74 -27.85 -12.19
CA ARG A 106 -3.91 -28.72 -11.97
C ARG A 106 -4.80 -28.85 -13.21
N ARG A 107 -4.80 -27.85 -14.08
CA ARG A 107 -5.55 -27.87 -15.34
C ARG A 107 -4.76 -28.38 -16.54
N ALA A 108 -3.50 -28.80 -16.36
CA ALA A 108 -2.71 -29.39 -17.43
C ALA A 108 -3.12 -30.86 -17.64
N PRO A 109 -3.82 -31.21 -18.73
CA PRO A 109 -4.41 -32.54 -18.90
C PRO A 109 -3.39 -33.64 -19.23
N ASN A 110 -2.20 -33.27 -19.72
CA ASN A 110 -1.18 -34.20 -20.20
C ASN A 110 0.24 -33.64 -20.01
N ALA A 111 1.25 -34.47 -20.25
CA ALA A 111 2.66 -34.10 -20.12
C ALA A 111 3.04 -32.92 -21.02
N ALA A 112 2.52 -32.85 -22.26
CA ALA A 112 2.78 -31.73 -23.17
C ALA A 112 2.29 -30.39 -22.61
N ALA A 113 1.13 -30.36 -21.95
CA ALA A 113 0.65 -29.16 -21.27
C ALA A 113 1.54 -28.78 -20.08
N ARG A 114 2.02 -29.75 -19.30
CA ARG A 114 2.98 -29.51 -18.19
C ARG A 114 4.32 -28.97 -18.70
N TRP A 115 4.81 -29.46 -19.83
CA TRP A 115 6.00 -28.91 -20.49
C TRP A 115 5.81 -27.45 -20.91
N ARG A 116 4.63 -27.07 -21.41
CA ARG A 116 4.34 -25.65 -21.70
C ARG A 116 4.31 -24.78 -20.44
N VAL A 117 3.92 -25.33 -19.29
CA VAL A 117 4.02 -24.63 -18.01
C VAL A 117 5.48 -24.43 -17.63
N LEU A 118 6.29 -25.49 -17.69
CA LEU A 118 7.72 -25.40 -17.40
C LEU A 118 8.43 -24.41 -18.33
N LEU A 119 8.16 -24.47 -19.63
CA LEU A 119 8.69 -23.51 -20.60
C LEU A 119 8.28 -22.07 -20.24
N GLY A 120 7.03 -21.88 -19.80
CA GLY A 120 6.56 -20.59 -19.32
C GLY A 120 7.26 -20.12 -18.06
N MET A 121 7.59 -21.02 -17.13
CA MET A 121 8.36 -20.70 -15.92
C MET A 121 9.80 -20.32 -16.26
N VAL A 122 10.44 -21.06 -17.17
CA VAL A 122 11.79 -20.75 -17.65
C VAL A 122 11.80 -19.39 -18.38
N ALA A 123 10.83 -19.15 -19.26
CA ALA A 123 10.71 -17.88 -19.96
C ALA A 123 10.42 -16.71 -18.99
N ALA A 124 9.58 -16.92 -17.98
CA ALA A 124 9.33 -15.95 -16.91
C ALA A 124 10.60 -15.64 -16.10
N ALA A 125 11.35 -16.66 -15.69
CA ALA A 125 12.63 -16.49 -15.00
C ALA A 125 13.64 -15.74 -15.88
N GLY A 126 13.72 -16.08 -17.18
CA GLY A 126 14.56 -15.39 -18.14
C GLY A 126 14.17 -13.91 -18.33
N LEU A 127 12.87 -13.60 -18.39
CA LEU A 127 12.38 -12.22 -18.44
C LEU A 127 12.79 -11.44 -17.19
N ALA A 128 12.56 -12.00 -16.00
CA ALA A 128 12.95 -11.35 -14.74
C ALA A 128 14.47 -11.14 -14.68
N ALA A 129 15.26 -12.16 -15.01
CA ALA A 129 16.70 -12.06 -15.05
C ALA A 129 17.17 -10.98 -16.05
N ALA A 130 16.62 -10.95 -17.26
CA ALA A 130 16.98 -9.93 -18.26
C ALA A 130 16.68 -8.50 -17.79
N CYS A 131 15.59 -8.29 -17.06
CA CYS A 131 15.25 -6.99 -16.48
C CYS A 131 16.15 -6.59 -15.30
N PHE A 132 16.57 -7.54 -14.45
CA PHE A 132 17.37 -7.26 -13.26
C PHE A 132 18.89 -7.29 -13.51
N PHE A 133 19.35 -8.04 -14.51
CA PHE A 133 20.77 -8.24 -14.79
C PHE A 133 21.56 -6.92 -14.96
N PRO A 134 21.07 -5.88 -15.66
CA PRO A 134 21.78 -4.60 -15.80
C PRO A 134 21.99 -3.86 -14.46
N PHE A 135 21.20 -4.19 -13.43
CA PHE A 135 21.22 -3.54 -12.12
C PHE A 135 21.89 -4.41 -11.05
N TRP A 136 22.40 -5.59 -11.42
CA TRP A 136 23.00 -6.52 -10.47
C TRP A 136 24.42 -6.09 -10.10
N GLY A 137 24.57 -5.50 -8.92
CA GLY A 137 25.86 -5.01 -8.38
C GLY A 137 26.58 -5.95 -7.41
N GLY A 138 26.15 -7.22 -7.26
CA GLY A 138 26.79 -8.22 -6.40
C GLY A 138 26.46 -8.15 -4.89
N GLY A 139 25.91 -7.05 -4.39
CA GLY A 139 25.38 -6.92 -3.02
C GLY A 139 23.92 -7.42 -2.93
N GLY A 140 23.69 -8.49 -2.17
CA GLY A 140 22.41 -9.22 -2.12
C GLY A 140 21.23 -8.52 -1.42
N GLU A 141 21.34 -7.25 -1.05
CA GLU A 141 20.23 -6.53 -0.43
C GLU A 141 19.36 -5.84 -1.50
N LEU A 142 18.22 -6.45 -1.81
CA LEU A 142 17.15 -5.76 -2.52
C LEU A 142 16.65 -4.62 -1.62
N ALA A 143 17.11 -3.39 -1.84
CA ALA A 143 16.70 -2.18 -1.11
C ALA A 143 15.16 -2.00 -0.99
N VAL A 144 14.40 -2.67 -1.85
CA VAL A 144 12.94 -2.78 -1.82
C VAL A 144 12.43 -3.37 -0.50
N SER A 145 13.11 -4.36 0.10
CA SER A 145 12.66 -4.98 1.36
C SER A 145 12.73 -3.99 2.53
N ALA A 146 13.79 -3.19 2.61
CA ALA A 146 13.97 -2.13 3.59
C ALA A 146 12.92 -1.00 3.41
N LEU A 147 12.59 -0.67 2.15
CA LEU A 147 11.59 0.36 1.86
C LEU A 147 10.18 -0.02 2.34
N VAL A 148 9.79 -1.28 2.16
CA VAL A 148 8.41 -1.76 2.39
C VAL A 148 8.18 -2.16 3.85
N SER A 149 9.22 -2.62 4.54
CA SER A 149 9.17 -3.00 5.97
C SER A 149 9.35 -1.82 6.92
N SER A 150 9.64 -0.62 6.38
CA SER A 150 9.91 0.57 7.18
C SER A 150 8.70 0.97 8.06
N PRO A 151 8.92 1.24 9.36
CA PRO A 151 7.89 1.80 10.24
C PRO A 151 7.46 3.22 9.85
N ALA A 152 8.19 3.88 8.94
CA ALA A 152 7.85 5.20 8.42
C ALA A 152 6.72 5.22 7.38
N ARG A 153 6.16 4.06 7.06
CA ARG A 153 5.29 3.87 5.89
C ARG A 153 3.83 3.59 6.23
N TYR A 154 3.39 3.75 7.48
CA TYR A 154 1.98 3.63 7.82
C TYR A 154 1.19 4.87 7.37
N LEU A 155 0.69 4.84 6.15
CA LEU A 155 -0.04 5.95 5.55
C LEU A 155 -1.22 5.44 4.71
N ASN A 156 -2.40 5.97 5.00
CA ASN A 156 -3.67 5.64 4.35
C ASN A 156 -4.05 4.16 4.49
N SER A 157 -3.65 3.49 5.57
CA SER A 157 -3.95 2.08 5.81
C SER A 157 -4.68 1.88 7.13
N PRO A 158 -5.43 0.77 7.30
CA PRO A 158 -6.05 0.43 8.59
C PRO A 158 -5.01 0.30 9.72
N ALA A 159 -3.81 -0.17 9.36
CA ALA A 159 -2.73 -0.36 10.31
C ALA A 159 -2.18 0.96 10.88
N GLU A 160 -2.36 2.10 10.19
CA GLU A 160 -2.03 3.43 10.72
C GLU A 160 -2.76 3.72 12.03
N LEU A 161 -4.05 3.34 12.12
CA LEU A 161 -4.89 3.56 13.30
C LEU A 161 -4.42 2.72 14.51
N VAL A 162 -3.96 1.50 14.25
CA VAL A 162 -3.51 0.56 15.28
C VAL A 162 -2.07 0.86 15.70
N TYR A 163 -1.21 1.24 14.76
CA TYR A 163 0.22 1.44 14.98
C TYR A 163 0.49 2.52 16.02
N GLY A 164 -0.13 3.70 15.88
CA GLY A 164 0.03 4.79 16.85
C GLY A 164 -0.46 4.40 18.25
N GLN A 165 -1.63 3.77 18.33
CA GLN A 165 -2.23 3.39 19.61
C GLN A 165 -1.43 2.29 20.33
N ALA A 166 -0.93 1.30 19.60
CA ALA A 166 -0.12 0.22 20.16
C ALA A 166 1.23 0.73 20.70
N ARG A 167 1.81 1.76 20.07
CA ARG A 167 3.03 2.43 20.57
C ARG A 167 2.76 3.15 21.90
N LEU A 168 1.65 3.87 22.01
CA LEU A 168 1.23 4.51 23.27
C LEU A 168 1.07 3.49 24.40
N TRP A 169 0.40 2.37 24.12
CA TRP A 169 0.18 1.31 25.12
C TRP A 169 1.49 0.65 25.59
N LEU A 170 2.52 0.65 24.77
CA LEU A 170 3.85 0.13 25.11
C LEU A 170 4.80 1.19 25.68
N GLY A 171 4.27 2.38 26.04
CA GLY A 171 5.01 3.42 26.73
C GLY A 171 5.90 4.30 25.84
N ASP A 172 5.63 4.35 24.54
CA ASP A 172 6.32 5.25 23.62
C ASP A 172 5.82 6.71 23.81
N ASP A 173 6.67 7.70 23.53
CA ASP A 173 6.35 9.11 23.78
C ASP A 173 5.15 9.54 22.93
N SER A 174 4.07 9.99 23.59
CA SER A 174 2.87 10.46 22.93
C SER A 174 3.14 11.61 21.95
N ARG A 175 4.20 12.38 22.19
CA ARG A 175 4.63 13.49 21.33
C ARG A 175 5.26 13.00 20.02
N LEU A 176 5.93 11.84 20.02
CA LEU A 176 6.49 11.21 18.81
C LEU A 176 5.42 10.51 17.95
N ILE A 177 4.25 10.22 18.52
CA ILE A 177 3.16 9.49 17.86
C ILE A 177 2.19 10.43 17.13
N VAL A 178 2.04 11.66 17.64
CA VAL A 178 1.27 12.73 16.98
C VAL A 178 2.02 13.27 15.75
N GLU A 179 3.34 13.11 15.72
CA GLU A 179 4.18 13.57 14.63
C GLU A 179 4.16 12.62 13.43
N ARG A 180 4.29 13.18 12.22
CA ARG A 180 4.25 12.38 10.99
C ARG A 180 5.40 11.39 10.96
N MET A 181 5.08 10.16 10.62
CA MET A 181 6.06 9.09 10.37
C MET A 181 7.05 9.40 9.23
N GLU A 182 6.77 10.41 8.39
CA GLU A 182 7.66 10.85 7.32
C GLU A 182 8.61 12.00 7.73
N PHE A 183 8.41 12.61 8.91
CA PHE A 183 9.28 13.68 9.35
C PHE A 183 10.69 13.15 9.61
N ARG A 184 11.69 13.80 9.01
CA ARG A 184 13.09 13.53 9.29
C ARG A 184 13.65 14.69 10.09
N PRO A 185 14.23 14.41 11.27
CA PRO A 185 14.97 15.41 12.02
C PRO A 185 16.04 16.07 11.15
N TRP A 186 16.24 17.37 11.36
CA TRP A 186 17.23 18.14 10.61
C TRP A 186 17.97 19.09 11.55
N TRP A 187 19.24 19.31 11.25
CA TRP A 187 20.11 20.16 12.06
C TRP A 187 19.91 21.63 11.71
N ALA A 188 19.73 22.46 12.73
CA ALA A 188 19.52 23.89 12.62
C ALA A 188 20.54 24.64 13.48
N ALA A 189 20.93 25.83 13.07
CA ALA A 189 21.65 26.79 13.91
C ALA A 189 20.76 28.01 14.16
N ALA A 190 20.83 28.57 15.36
CA ALA A 190 20.16 29.83 15.67
C ALA A 190 20.86 30.99 14.97
N GLN A 191 20.11 31.88 14.33
CA GLN A 191 20.64 33.06 13.63
C GLN A 191 20.91 34.26 14.56
N ARG A 192 20.43 34.18 15.81
CA ARG A 192 20.53 35.18 16.87
C ARG A 192 20.19 34.49 18.20
N PRO A 193 20.41 35.10 19.37
CA PRO A 193 19.95 34.54 20.63
C PRO A 193 18.43 34.34 20.64
N LEU A 194 17.96 33.15 21.02
CA LEU A 194 16.55 32.76 21.05
C LEU A 194 16.16 32.26 22.44
N GLN A 195 14.95 32.56 22.85
CA GLN A 195 14.36 31.95 24.03
C GLN A 195 13.78 30.59 23.67
N LEU A 196 14.09 29.58 24.47
CA LEU A 196 13.54 28.24 24.38
C LEU A 196 12.30 28.16 25.27
N PHE A 197 11.17 27.71 24.72
CA PHE A 197 9.91 27.62 25.45
C PHE A 197 9.45 26.17 25.66
N LEU A 198 8.86 25.85 26.82
CA LEU A 198 8.25 24.54 27.07
C LEU A 198 7.05 24.31 26.16
N GLU A 199 6.18 25.31 26.10
CA GLU A 199 5.01 25.40 25.24
C GLU A 199 5.07 26.71 24.46
N ARG A 200 4.45 26.74 23.28
CA ARG A 200 4.66 27.78 22.24
C ARG A 200 4.50 29.20 22.79
N ALA A 201 5.62 29.89 23.01
CA ALA A 201 5.68 31.27 23.52
C ALA A 201 5.10 31.49 24.93
N GLU A 202 4.88 30.43 25.72
CA GLU A 202 4.23 30.55 27.02
C GLU A 202 5.23 30.54 28.17
N ILE A 203 6.02 29.47 28.29
CA ILE A 203 6.88 29.24 29.46
C ILE A 203 8.34 29.16 28.99
N PRO A 204 9.17 30.18 29.24
CA PRO A 204 10.59 30.12 28.89
C PRO A 204 11.32 29.15 29.82
N ILE A 205 12.11 28.25 29.24
CA ILE A 205 12.87 27.21 29.93
C ILE A 205 14.37 27.29 29.69
N GLY A 206 14.81 28.16 28.77
CA GLY A 206 16.23 28.36 28.47
C GLY A 206 16.46 29.39 27.38
N GLN A 207 17.73 29.54 26.99
CA GLN A 207 18.14 30.32 25.84
C GLN A 207 19.05 29.47 24.93
N VAL A 208 18.92 29.70 23.63
CA VAL A 208 19.77 29.14 22.58
C VAL A 208 20.57 30.30 22.02
N GLU A 209 21.89 30.25 22.17
CA GLU A 209 22.80 31.30 21.74
C GLU A 209 22.88 31.41 20.21
N GLU A 210 23.39 32.53 19.72
CA GLU A 210 23.71 32.69 18.30
C GLU A 210 24.69 31.59 17.83
N ASP A 211 24.43 31.04 16.65
CA ASP A 211 25.17 29.93 16.04
C ASP A 211 25.13 28.59 16.81
N GLN A 212 24.43 28.52 17.94
CA GLN A 212 24.20 27.28 18.66
C GLN A 212 23.38 26.32 17.80
N VAL A 213 23.87 25.09 17.71
CA VAL A 213 23.28 24.03 16.89
C VAL A 213 22.25 23.26 17.69
N VAL A 214 21.05 23.14 17.14
CA VAL A 214 19.92 22.40 17.70
C VAL A 214 19.39 21.41 16.67
N LEU A 215 18.75 20.35 17.15
CA LEU A 215 18.11 19.36 16.29
C LEU A 215 16.61 19.66 16.21
N ALA A 216 16.10 19.98 15.02
CA ALA A 216 14.66 20.07 14.82
C ALA A 216 14.08 18.66 14.85
N ILE A 217 13.27 18.36 15.87
CA ILE A 217 12.77 17.01 16.14
C ILE A 217 11.34 16.79 15.64
N ASN A 218 10.66 17.83 15.13
CA ASN A 218 9.31 17.70 14.57
C ASN A 218 8.97 18.64 13.41
N ARG A 219 7.78 18.45 12.81
CA ARG A 219 7.28 19.37 11.78
C ARG A 219 6.92 20.73 12.43
N SER A 220 7.43 21.81 11.85
CA SER A 220 7.01 23.16 12.23
C SER A 220 5.54 23.42 11.92
N ASP A 221 4.89 24.25 12.73
CA ASP A 221 3.57 24.83 12.46
C ASP A 221 3.64 26.10 11.58
N GLY A 222 4.81 26.40 11.00
CA GLY A 222 5.07 27.59 10.19
C GLY A 222 5.58 28.79 10.99
N ARG A 223 5.47 28.79 12.32
CA ARG A 223 5.97 29.87 13.20
C ARG A 223 6.97 29.37 14.22
N TRP A 224 6.68 28.24 14.84
CA TRP A 224 7.47 27.59 15.88
C TRP A 224 8.03 26.27 15.38
N GLN A 225 9.23 25.96 15.85
CA GLN A 225 9.93 24.71 15.60
C GLN A 225 10.26 24.10 16.94
N ARG A 226 9.85 22.85 17.19
CA ARG A 226 10.32 22.13 18.36
C ARG A 226 11.73 21.64 18.09
N VAL A 227 12.63 21.90 19.02
CA VAL A 227 14.05 21.56 18.90
C VAL A 227 14.51 20.85 20.16
N TYR A 228 15.47 19.95 19.98
CA TYR A 228 16.30 19.42 21.05
C TYR A 228 17.63 20.17 21.03
N ASP A 229 17.99 20.77 22.16
CA ASP A 229 19.27 21.43 22.36
C ASP A 229 20.27 20.46 23.01
N PRO A 230 21.29 20.00 22.26
CA PRO A 230 22.29 19.05 22.77
C PRO A 230 23.20 19.66 23.84
N VAL A 231 23.30 21.00 23.94
CA VAL A 231 24.13 21.67 24.95
C VAL A 231 23.44 21.62 26.32
N THR A 232 22.19 22.05 26.39
CA THR A 232 21.43 22.10 27.65
C THR A 232 20.70 20.79 27.96
N ARG A 233 20.66 19.83 27.03
CA ARG A 233 19.88 18.58 27.13
C ARG A 233 18.38 18.83 27.34
N THR A 234 17.88 19.92 26.76
CA THR A 234 16.47 20.31 26.89
C THR A 234 15.76 20.32 25.56
N THR A 235 14.46 20.03 25.62
CA THR A 235 13.58 20.04 24.45
C THR A 235 12.54 21.15 24.63
N GLY A 236 12.42 22.01 23.63
CA GLY A 236 11.45 23.12 23.67
C GLY A 236 11.12 23.66 22.29
N TYR A 237 10.46 24.80 22.24
CA TYR A 237 10.04 25.49 21.03
C TYR A 237 10.86 26.78 20.85
N VAL A 238 11.28 27.02 19.62
CA VAL A 238 11.93 28.26 19.17
C VAL A 238 11.23 28.79 17.92
N ALA A 239 11.39 30.06 17.61
CA ALA A 239 10.83 30.65 16.40
C ALA A 239 11.53 30.09 15.15
N LEU A 240 10.77 29.46 14.23
CA LEU A 240 11.30 28.85 13.01
C LEU A 240 12.05 29.88 12.15
N ALA A 241 11.53 31.10 12.04
CA ALA A 241 12.12 32.16 11.23
C ALA A 241 13.54 32.56 11.67
N ALA A 242 13.95 32.19 12.89
CA ALA A 242 15.28 32.47 13.42
C ALA A 242 16.23 31.26 13.37
N LEU A 243 15.82 30.17 12.71
CA LEU A 243 16.65 29.01 12.47
C LEU A 243 17.20 29.03 11.04
N ARG A 244 18.43 28.55 10.85
CA ARG A 244 18.99 28.23 9.52
C ARG A 244 19.43 26.77 9.51
N THR A 245 19.25 26.09 8.38
CA THR A 245 19.74 24.70 8.23
C THR A 245 21.26 24.66 8.36
N THR A 246 21.78 23.67 9.07
CA THR A 246 23.21 23.43 9.25
C THR A 246 23.53 21.93 9.13
N VAL A 247 24.81 21.58 9.22
CA VAL A 247 25.28 20.19 9.22
C VAL A 247 25.39 19.64 10.64
N ARG A 248 25.31 18.30 10.76
CA ARG A 248 25.50 17.58 12.02
C ARG A 248 26.88 17.91 12.63
N PRO A 249 26.97 18.37 13.89
CA PRO A 249 28.25 18.58 14.57
C PRO A 249 28.97 17.25 14.84
N ARG A 250 30.25 17.14 14.45
CA ARG A 250 31.07 15.95 14.69
C ARG A 250 31.26 15.63 16.18
N SER A 251 31.19 16.63 17.05
CA SER A 251 31.28 16.47 18.50
C SER A 251 30.15 15.61 19.09
N LEU A 252 29.04 15.48 18.37
CA LEU A 252 27.86 14.72 18.80
C LEU A 252 27.80 13.32 18.18
N ASP A 253 28.85 12.88 17.47
CA ASP A 253 28.86 11.61 16.76
C ASP A 253 28.65 10.39 17.68
N ALA A 254 29.17 10.48 18.90
CA ALA A 254 29.08 9.43 19.92
C ALA A 254 27.92 9.61 20.93
N ASP A 255 27.06 10.63 20.74
CA ASP A 255 26.00 10.95 21.70
C ASP A 255 24.76 10.06 21.49
N PRO A 256 24.43 9.15 22.45
CA PRO A 256 23.34 8.20 22.29
C PRO A 256 21.95 8.88 22.32
N GLU A 257 21.82 10.01 23.01
CA GLU A 257 20.54 10.74 23.11
C GLU A 257 20.26 11.50 21.81
N VAL A 258 21.28 12.17 21.26
CA VAL A 258 21.19 12.79 19.92
C VAL A 258 20.83 11.74 18.87
N ALA A 259 21.52 10.59 18.90
CA ALA A 259 21.23 9.49 17.98
C ALA A 259 19.76 9.02 18.12
N SER A 260 19.20 8.99 19.34
CA SER A 260 17.80 8.61 19.56
C SER A 260 16.80 9.59 18.94
N TYR A 261 17.08 10.89 18.97
CA TYR A 261 16.24 11.90 18.32
C TYR A 261 16.41 11.90 16.80
N GLU A 262 17.62 11.69 16.28
CA GLU A 262 17.90 11.61 14.83
C GLU A 262 17.24 10.39 14.17
N ILE A 263 17.06 9.30 14.92
CA ILE A 263 16.29 8.13 14.50
C ILE A 263 14.82 8.50 14.19
N GLY A 264 14.31 9.55 14.84
CA GLY A 264 12.98 10.10 14.61
C GLY A 264 11.83 9.20 15.09
N PRO A 265 10.58 9.55 14.76
CA PRO A 265 9.39 8.91 15.31
C PRO A 265 9.21 7.45 14.87
N THR A 266 10.08 6.88 14.03
CA THR A 266 9.88 5.57 13.42
C THR A 266 10.94 4.54 13.75
N GLY A 267 12.09 4.92 14.32
CA GLY A 267 13.16 3.95 14.59
C GLY A 267 13.40 3.63 16.07
N GLY A 268 12.57 4.14 16.98
CA GLY A 268 12.62 3.72 18.38
C GLY A 268 12.35 2.21 18.55
N ALA A 269 12.88 1.61 19.62
CA ALA A 269 12.73 0.17 19.88
C ALA A 269 11.26 -0.27 20.07
N VAL A 270 10.38 0.62 20.56
CA VAL A 270 8.94 0.33 20.66
C VAL A 270 8.30 0.36 19.28
N ALA A 271 8.56 1.39 18.47
CA ALA A 271 8.12 1.50 17.07
C ALA A 271 8.51 0.25 16.25
N ALA A 272 9.76 -0.20 16.36
CA ALA A 272 10.23 -1.41 15.69
C ALA A 272 9.48 -2.68 16.12
N ARG A 273 9.26 -2.87 17.44
CA ARG A 273 8.50 -4.01 17.98
C ARG A 273 7.05 -4.01 17.53
N VAL A 274 6.37 -2.86 17.56
CA VAL A 274 4.97 -2.74 17.10
C VAL A 274 4.89 -3.00 15.60
N ASN A 275 5.79 -2.43 14.78
CA ASN A 275 5.82 -2.68 13.35
C ASN A 275 6.00 -4.18 13.07
N LEU A 276 6.96 -4.84 13.73
CA LEU A 276 7.16 -6.28 13.59
C LEU A 276 5.91 -7.08 13.94
N ALA A 277 5.25 -6.77 15.06
CA ALA A 277 4.04 -7.47 15.50
C ALA A 277 2.89 -7.34 14.48
N ILE A 278 2.62 -6.12 14.01
CA ILE A 278 1.57 -5.87 13.00
C ILE A 278 1.88 -6.62 11.69
N ARG A 279 3.14 -6.58 11.23
CA ARG A 279 3.55 -7.24 9.98
C ARG A 279 3.48 -8.75 10.09
N LEU A 280 3.97 -9.33 11.20
CA LEU A 280 3.89 -10.77 11.44
C LEU A 280 2.44 -11.23 11.48
N PHE A 281 1.57 -10.53 12.21
CA PHE A 281 0.15 -10.83 12.24
C PHE A 281 -0.47 -10.82 10.84
N GLY A 282 -0.27 -9.73 10.08
CA GLY A 282 -0.82 -9.62 8.73
C GLY A 282 -0.35 -10.72 7.79
N TRP A 283 0.95 -11.02 7.79
CA TRP A 283 1.51 -12.08 6.95
C TRP A 283 1.11 -13.49 7.38
N LEU A 284 0.96 -13.75 8.68
CA LEU A 284 0.46 -15.03 9.18
C LEU A 284 -0.98 -15.29 8.72
N VAL A 285 -1.84 -14.28 8.78
CA VAL A 285 -3.22 -14.38 8.27
C VAL A 285 -3.24 -14.60 6.76
N VAL A 286 -2.45 -13.83 6.00
CA VAL A 286 -2.32 -14.00 4.54
C VAL A 286 -1.79 -15.39 4.19
N ALA A 287 -0.80 -15.91 4.92
CA ALA A 287 -0.23 -17.24 4.68
C ALA A 287 -1.22 -18.37 5.01
N ALA A 288 -1.94 -18.26 6.12
CA ALA A 288 -2.96 -19.25 6.51
C ALA A 288 -4.09 -19.31 5.48
N ILE A 289 -4.66 -18.16 5.11
CA ILE A 289 -5.73 -18.09 4.11
C ILE A 289 -5.20 -18.45 2.71
N GLY A 290 -4.00 -17.97 2.37
CA GLY A 290 -3.32 -18.27 1.11
C GLY A 290 -3.12 -19.76 0.90
N THR A 291 -2.69 -20.49 1.94
CA THR A 291 -2.56 -21.96 1.90
C THR A 291 -3.91 -22.64 1.65
N ALA A 292 -4.97 -22.19 2.33
CA ALA A 292 -6.32 -22.72 2.11
C ALA A 292 -6.83 -22.44 0.68
N LEU A 293 -6.51 -21.27 0.12
CA LEU A 293 -6.83 -20.92 -1.27
C LEU A 293 -6.07 -21.80 -2.26
N LEU A 294 -4.76 -22.00 -2.05
CA LEU A 294 -3.92 -22.89 -2.87
C LEU A 294 -4.47 -24.32 -2.89
N TRP A 295 -4.86 -24.83 -1.71
CA TRP A 295 -5.46 -26.16 -1.61
C TRP A 295 -6.74 -26.29 -2.45
N ARG A 296 -7.60 -25.26 -2.45
CA ARG A 296 -8.91 -25.28 -3.11
C ARG A 296 -8.89 -24.87 -4.58
N ALA A 297 -7.83 -24.22 -5.05
CA ALA A 297 -7.84 -23.61 -6.38
C ALA A 297 -7.64 -24.65 -7.50
N VAL A 298 -8.69 -24.88 -8.27
CA VAL A 298 -8.70 -25.80 -9.43
C VAL A 298 -9.22 -25.09 -10.67
N THR A 299 -10.20 -24.20 -10.50
CA THR A 299 -10.89 -23.50 -11.59
C THR A 299 -10.42 -22.04 -11.71
N PRO A 300 -10.59 -21.39 -12.87
CA PRO A 300 -10.35 -19.95 -13.02
C PRO A 300 -11.20 -19.11 -12.04
N ASP A 301 -12.37 -19.59 -11.63
CA ASP A 301 -13.17 -18.90 -10.64
C ASP A 301 -12.54 -18.86 -9.26
N GLN A 302 -12.01 -20.00 -8.83
CA GLN A 302 -11.31 -20.08 -7.57
C GLN A 302 -10.02 -19.26 -7.61
N LEU A 303 -9.34 -19.22 -8.77
CA LEU A 303 -8.23 -18.30 -8.99
C LEU A 303 -8.65 -16.83 -8.79
N LEU A 304 -9.67 -16.36 -9.52
CA LEU A 304 -10.13 -14.97 -9.42
C LEU A 304 -10.61 -14.65 -8.00
N SER A 305 -11.37 -15.55 -7.37
CA SER A 305 -11.79 -15.41 -5.97
C SER A 305 -10.59 -15.28 -5.03
N GLY A 306 -9.60 -16.16 -5.21
CA GLY A 306 -8.41 -16.19 -4.37
C GLY A 306 -7.53 -14.97 -4.59
N TRP A 307 -7.36 -14.51 -5.82
CA TRP A 307 -6.67 -13.25 -6.13
C TRP A 307 -7.36 -12.07 -5.45
N LEU A 308 -8.67 -11.90 -5.63
CA LEU A 308 -9.40 -10.82 -4.96
C LEU A 308 -9.29 -10.90 -3.42
N THR A 309 -9.31 -12.11 -2.87
CA THR A 309 -9.15 -12.35 -1.42
C THR A 309 -7.75 -11.98 -0.96
N LEU A 310 -6.71 -12.41 -1.67
CA LEU A 310 -5.32 -12.09 -1.35
C LEU A 310 -5.06 -10.58 -1.45
N LEU A 311 -5.55 -9.91 -2.49
CA LEU A 311 -5.39 -8.45 -2.65
C LEU A 311 -6.08 -7.69 -1.52
N THR A 312 -7.31 -8.10 -1.19
CA THR A 312 -8.04 -7.61 -0.02
C THR A 312 -7.18 -7.77 1.24
N LEU A 313 -6.79 -8.99 1.59
CA LEU A 313 -6.03 -9.24 2.83
C LEU A 313 -4.70 -8.49 2.86
N VAL A 314 -3.96 -8.45 1.75
CA VAL A 314 -2.70 -7.72 1.66
C VAL A 314 -2.93 -6.23 1.91
N TYR A 315 -3.93 -5.61 1.31
CA TYR A 315 -4.18 -4.18 1.51
C TYR A 315 -4.76 -3.82 2.87
N TRP A 316 -5.55 -4.70 3.48
CA TRP A 316 -6.09 -4.45 4.81
C TRP A 316 -5.09 -4.73 5.95
N LEU A 317 -4.24 -5.76 5.80
CA LEU A 317 -3.46 -6.31 6.92
C LEU A 317 -1.94 -6.19 6.76
N VAL A 318 -1.44 -6.07 5.53
CA VAL A 318 0.01 -6.11 5.25
C VAL A 318 0.54 -4.77 4.75
N ALA A 319 -0.22 -4.11 3.86
CA ALA A 319 0.16 -2.84 3.29
C ALA A 319 0.05 -1.75 4.36
N ALA A 320 1.20 -1.30 4.86
CA ALA A 320 1.26 -0.11 5.70
C ALA A 320 1.00 1.16 4.87
N TRP A 321 1.34 1.13 3.57
CA TRP A 321 1.22 2.26 2.66
C TRP A 321 0.21 1.95 1.55
N PHE A 322 -0.82 2.78 1.41
CA PHE A 322 -1.88 2.57 0.43
C PHE A 322 -2.25 3.88 -0.29
N PHE A 323 -2.67 3.75 -1.55
CA PHE A 323 -3.20 4.86 -2.34
C PHE A 323 -4.36 4.39 -3.21
N PRO A 324 -5.29 5.29 -3.61
CA PRO A 324 -6.48 4.92 -4.37
C PRO A 324 -6.19 4.08 -5.62
N TRP A 325 -5.18 4.46 -6.41
CA TRP A 325 -4.81 3.76 -7.65
C TRP A 325 -4.35 2.31 -7.44
N TYR A 326 -4.01 1.90 -6.21
CA TYR A 326 -3.67 0.50 -5.91
C TYR A 326 -4.87 -0.44 -6.12
N LEU A 327 -6.10 0.07 -6.13
CA LEU A 327 -7.28 -0.75 -6.32
C LEU A 327 -7.57 -1.08 -7.79
N ILE A 328 -6.94 -0.38 -8.74
CA ILE A 328 -7.22 -0.52 -10.19
C ILE A 328 -7.05 -1.97 -10.64
N TRP A 329 -5.93 -2.61 -10.33
CA TRP A 329 -5.69 -3.98 -10.77
C TRP A 329 -6.54 -5.02 -10.02
N ALA A 330 -7.01 -4.73 -8.80
CA ALA A 330 -8.04 -5.54 -8.15
C ALA A 330 -9.41 -5.41 -8.86
N LEU A 331 -9.76 -4.21 -9.33
CA LEU A 331 -10.98 -3.97 -10.11
C LEU A 331 -10.95 -4.71 -11.46
N ALA A 332 -9.80 -4.80 -12.14
CA ALA A 332 -9.69 -5.59 -13.37
C ALA A 332 -9.95 -7.09 -13.13
N VAL A 333 -9.45 -7.64 -12.03
CA VAL A 333 -9.73 -9.02 -11.63
C VAL A 333 -11.22 -9.18 -11.25
N ALA A 334 -11.81 -8.18 -10.59
CA ALA A 334 -13.22 -8.18 -10.23
C ALA A 334 -14.13 -8.09 -11.47
N ALA A 335 -13.74 -7.33 -12.49
CA ALA A 335 -14.43 -7.22 -13.76
C ALA A 335 -14.49 -8.56 -14.51
N LEU A 336 -13.47 -9.43 -14.38
CA LEU A 336 -13.47 -10.80 -14.93
C LEU A 336 -14.40 -11.77 -14.19
N ARG A 337 -14.94 -11.36 -13.03
CA ARG A 337 -15.97 -12.09 -12.29
C ARG A 337 -16.94 -11.10 -11.66
N PRO A 338 -17.82 -10.47 -12.45
CA PRO A 338 -18.55 -9.26 -12.05
C PRO A 338 -19.69 -9.49 -11.03
N ARG A 339 -19.69 -10.62 -10.31
CA ARG A 339 -20.72 -10.98 -9.34
C ARG A 339 -20.09 -11.58 -8.08
N GLY A 340 -20.73 -11.29 -6.95
CA GLY A 340 -20.39 -11.82 -5.65
C GLY A 340 -20.09 -10.71 -4.64
N PRO A 341 -20.08 -11.06 -3.33
CA PRO A 341 -19.93 -10.08 -2.26
C PRO A 341 -18.60 -9.33 -2.32
N LEU A 342 -17.51 -10.04 -2.65
CA LEU A 342 -16.18 -9.46 -2.72
C LEU A 342 -16.04 -8.43 -3.84
N VAL A 343 -16.75 -8.63 -4.96
CA VAL A 343 -16.78 -7.69 -6.08
C VAL A 343 -17.54 -6.44 -5.69
N TRP A 344 -18.70 -6.59 -5.03
CA TRP A 344 -19.45 -5.45 -4.50
C TRP A 344 -18.66 -4.66 -3.47
N ALA A 345 -17.98 -5.36 -2.56
CA ALA A 345 -17.07 -4.72 -1.61
C ALA A 345 -15.98 -3.92 -2.33
N LEU A 346 -15.37 -4.46 -3.40
CA LEU A 346 -14.36 -3.73 -4.18
C LEU A 346 -14.93 -2.54 -4.95
N VAL A 347 -16.14 -2.63 -5.48
CA VAL A 347 -16.81 -1.49 -6.13
C VAL A 347 -17.07 -0.38 -5.11
N VAL A 348 -17.62 -0.73 -3.95
CA VAL A 348 -17.81 0.24 -2.85
C VAL A 348 -16.48 0.80 -2.37
N TRP A 349 -15.45 -0.04 -2.26
CA TRP A 349 -14.11 0.39 -1.89
C TRP A 349 -13.55 1.38 -2.91
N SER A 350 -13.76 1.15 -4.21
CA SER A 350 -13.27 2.07 -5.26
C SER A 350 -13.89 3.46 -5.19
N ALA A 351 -15.16 3.56 -4.78
CA ALA A 351 -15.80 4.84 -4.52
C ALA A 351 -15.29 5.45 -3.20
N ALA A 352 -15.18 4.63 -2.15
CA ALA A 352 -14.71 5.04 -0.83
C ALA A 352 -13.28 5.60 -0.84
N VAL A 353 -12.36 5.01 -1.62
CA VAL A 353 -10.97 5.52 -1.70
C VAL A 353 -10.88 6.90 -2.35
N LEU A 354 -11.88 7.33 -3.13
CA LEU A 354 -11.88 8.68 -3.71
C LEU A 354 -12.05 9.78 -2.66
N THR A 355 -12.54 9.45 -1.45
CA THR A 355 -12.57 10.42 -0.34
C THR A 355 -11.17 10.89 0.03
N TYR A 356 -10.12 10.09 -0.26
CA TYR A 356 -8.73 10.49 -0.10
C TYR A 356 -8.45 11.87 -0.71
N TYR A 357 -8.95 12.14 -1.93
CA TYR A 357 -8.67 13.38 -2.63
C TYR A 357 -9.29 14.62 -1.97
N GLY A 358 -10.42 14.46 -1.29
CA GLY A 358 -11.01 15.53 -0.48
C GLY A 358 -10.38 15.65 0.91
N LEU A 359 -9.90 14.55 1.48
CA LEU A 359 -9.34 14.54 2.83
C LEU A 359 -7.88 14.99 2.86
N VAL A 360 -7.12 14.76 1.78
CA VAL A 360 -5.70 15.15 1.71
C VAL A 360 -5.52 16.67 1.73
N THR A 361 -6.49 17.44 1.24
CA THR A 361 -6.45 18.91 1.27
C THR A 361 -6.62 19.47 2.68
N LEU A 362 -7.14 18.68 3.61
CA LEU A 362 -7.27 19.02 5.04
C LEU A 362 -5.96 18.78 5.81
N GLU A 363 -4.90 18.37 5.11
CA GLU A 363 -3.57 18.26 5.69
C GLU A 363 -3.08 19.61 6.23
N GLY A 364 -2.77 19.65 7.52
CA GLY A 364 -2.21 20.84 8.17
C GLY A 364 -3.25 21.83 8.67
N ASP A 365 -4.54 21.60 8.41
CA ASP A 365 -5.61 22.41 8.97
C ASP A 365 -5.77 22.10 10.48
N PRO A 366 -5.62 23.10 11.38
CA PRO A 366 -5.72 22.87 12.82
C PRO A 366 -7.15 22.53 13.29
N THR A 367 -8.17 22.94 12.54
CA THR A 367 -9.59 22.73 12.87
C THR A 367 -10.11 21.40 12.31
N LEU A 368 -9.69 21.04 11.11
CA LEU A 368 -10.17 19.86 10.38
C LEU A 368 -9.14 18.73 10.27
N GLY A 369 -7.93 18.89 10.80
CA GLY A 369 -6.86 17.90 10.72
C GLY A 369 -7.17 16.55 11.39
N TRP A 370 -8.23 16.48 12.20
CA TRP A 370 -8.74 15.19 12.70
C TRP A 370 -9.35 14.34 11.58
N LEU A 371 -10.02 14.93 10.59
CA LEU A 371 -10.53 14.21 9.41
C LEU A 371 -9.40 13.59 8.60
N TYR A 372 -8.30 14.32 8.44
CA TYR A 372 -7.09 13.79 7.83
C TYR A 372 -6.50 12.62 8.65
N ARG A 373 -6.42 12.75 9.98
CA ARG A 373 -5.91 11.66 10.85
C ARG A 373 -6.73 10.37 10.72
N TRP A 374 -8.05 10.49 10.58
CA TRP A 374 -8.95 9.34 10.46
C TRP A 374 -9.29 8.98 9.00
N ARG A 375 -8.54 9.48 8.01
CA ARG A 375 -8.86 9.32 6.58
C ARG A 375 -8.94 7.87 6.09
N ALA A 376 -8.27 6.94 6.76
CA ALA A 376 -8.38 5.51 6.45
C ALA A 376 -9.79 4.94 6.76
N VAL A 377 -10.53 5.52 7.71
CA VAL A 377 -11.87 5.04 8.08
C VAL A 377 -12.86 5.14 6.92
N PRO A 378 -13.11 6.32 6.30
CA PRO A 378 -14.04 6.42 5.18
C PRO A 378 -13.57 5.59 3.97
N MET A 379 -12.26 5.32 3.83
CA MET A 379 -11.73 4.49 2.74
C MET A 379 -11.99 2.99 2.94
N PHE A 380 -11.85 2.46 4.16
CA PHE A 380 -11.85 1.01 4.42
C PHE A 380 -13.08 0.48 5.16
N LEU A 381 -13.84 1.33 5.86
CA LEU A 381 -15.03 0.91 6.61
C LEU A 381 -16.21 0.54 5.69
N PRO A 382 -16.59 1.33 4.67
CA PRO A 382 -17.71 0.98 3.80
C PRO A 382 -17.62 -0.42 3.15
N PRO A 383 -16.50 -0.83 2.52
CA PRO A 383 -16.41 -2.18 1.94
C PRO A 383 -16.42 -3.29 3.00
N LEU A 384 -15.93 -3.04 4.22
CA LEU A 384 -16.05 -3.99 5.33
C LEU A 384 -17.51 -4.20 5.73
N LEU A 385 -18.29 -3.12 5.82
CA LEU A 385 -19.72 -3.19 6.13
C LEU A 385 -20.49 -4.01 5.08
N VAL A 386 -20.13 -3.89 3.80
CA VAL A 386 -20.70 -4.73 2.73
C VAL A 386 -20.43 -6.21 2.97
N LEU A 387 -19.19 -6.57 3.31
CA LEU A 387 -18.81 -7.97 3.57
C LEU A 387 -19.51 -8.52 4.82
N VAL A 388 -19.57 -7.75 5.90
CA VAL A 388 -20.25 -8.13 7.15
C VAL A 388 -21.75 -8.27 6.93
N GLY A 389 -22.40 -7.30 6.27
CA GLY A 389 -23.81 -7.35 5.95
C GLY A 389 -24.17 -8.57 5.10
N TYR A 390 -23.36 -8.90 4.11
CA TYR A 390 -23.54 -10.11 3.32
C TYR A 390 -23.38 -11.40 4.15
N ALA A 391 -22.38 -11.45 5.04
CA ALA A 391 -22.17 -12.60 5.91
C ALA A 391 -23.34 -12.81 6.90
N ILE A 392 -23.94 -11.73 7.40
CA ILE A 392 -25.13 -11.77 8.25
C ILE A 392 -26.34 -12.26 7.45
N ALA A 393 -26.61 -11.63 6.29
CA ALA A 393 -27.75 -11.98 5.45
C ALA A 393 -27.73 -13.45 5.00
N THR A 394 -26.55 -13.98 4.67
CA THR A 394 -26.40 -15.39 4.27
C THR A 394 -26.55 -16.39 5.43
N ARG A 395 -26.32 -15.97 6.68
CA ARG A 395 -26.60 -16.79 7.88
C ARG A 395 -28.08 -16.76 8.24
N VAL A 396 -28.72 -15.59 8.17
CA VAL A 396 -30.15 -15.41 8.49
C VAL A 396 -31.05 -16.05 7.43
N GLY A 397 -30.66 -16.01 6.16
CA GLY A 397 -31.42 -16.61 5.05
C GLY A 397 -31.32 -18.13 4.91
N ARG A 398 -30.58 -18.82 5.80
CA ARG A 398 -30.59 -20.29 5.86
C ARG A 398 -31.67 -20.73 6.85
N PRO A 399 -32.72 -21.46 6.42
CA PRO A 399 -33.67 -22.03 7.39
C PRO A 399 -32.91 -22.96 8.35
N PRO A 400 -33.33 -23.05 9.63
CA PRO A 400 -32.72 -23.96 10.59
C PRO A 400 -32.67 -25.40 10.03
N ALA A 401 -31.56 -26.10 10.26
CA ALA A 401 -31.34 -27.47 9.78
C ALA A 401 -32.43 -28.47 10.24
N ALA A 402 -33.25 -28.11 11.23
CA ALA A 402 -34.39 -28.87 11.73
C ALA A 402 -35.58 -29.00 10.75
N LEU A 403 -35.55 -28.35 9.57
CA LEU A 403 -36.60 -28.44 8.54
C LEU A 403 -36.19 -29.29 7.32
N ARG A 404 -35.18 -30.15 7.45
CA ARG A 404 -34.67 -31.03 6.38
C ARG A 404 -34.73 -32.53 6.70
N SER A 405 -35.41 -32.93 7.78
CA SER A 405 -35.70 -34.33 8.09
C SER A 405 -36.96 -34.79 7.40
#